data_AF-A0AA89BMS4-F1
#
_entry.id   AF-A0AA89BMS4-F1
#
_cell.length_a   1.000
_cell.length_b   1.000
_cell.length_c   1.000
_cell.angle_alpha   90.00
_cell.angle_beta   90.00
_cell.angle_gamma   90.00
#
_symmetry.space_group_name_H-M   'P 1'
#
loop_
_entity.id
_entity.type
_entity.pdbx_description
1 polymer ?
#
loop_
_entity_poly.entity_id
_entity_poly.type
_entity_poly.pdbx_seq_one_letter_code
_entity_poly.pdbx_strand_id
1 'polypeptide(L)'
;MIAHLFGPIEGRRHDAGMLRESGIETQMQRYMTTQNNEVYSVYGDPAYPISPYIIPPFRGCVITAQQMRFNKKMSAVRVSVEWTFGKVLSLFAFLDYKKNQKLYLQPVGKYYRVAAILTNCHTILYGSETGKFFGLCPPTLDEYLS
;
A
#
# COMPACT_ATOMS: atom_id res chain seq x y z
N MET A 1 4.58 6.92 1.29
CA MET A 1 3.48 7.66 0.60
C MET A 1 2.54 6.65 -0.04
N ILE A 2 1.29 7.03 -0.25
CA ILE A 2 0.28 6.20 -0.90
C ILE A 2 0.23 6.57 -2.39
N ALA A 3 0.63 5.66 -3.27
CA ALA A 3 0.68 5.91 -4.73
C ALA A 3 -0.62 5.51 -5.46
N HIS A 4 -1.37 4.54 -4.91
CA HIS A 4 -2.58 4.03 -5.52
C HIS A 4 -3.62 3.67 -4.46
N LEU A 5 -4.89 3.96 -4.73
CA LEU A 5 -6.03 3.59 -3.89
C LEU A 5 -7.18 3.09 -4.76
N PHE A 6 -7.76 1.96 -4.37
CA PHE A 6 -8.94 1.36 -5.01
C PHE A 6 -10.04 1.12 -3.99
N GLY A 7 -11.30 1.10 -4.44
CA GLY A 7 -12.49 0.94 -3.60
C GLY A 7 -13.25 2.25 -3.36
N PRO A 8 -14.23 2.28 -2.44
CA PRO A 8 -14.49 1.29 -1.38
C PRO A 8 -15.03 -0.04 -1.94
N ILE A 9 -14.66 -1.15 -1.32
CA ILE A 9 -15.14 -2.51 -1.64
C ILE A 9 -15.72 -3.14 -0.37
N GLU A 10 -16.69 -4.02 -0.53
CA GLU A 10 -17.23 -4.83 0.58
C GLU A 10 -16.14 -5.76 1.14
N GLY A 11 -15.88 -5.68 2.45
CA GLY A 11 -14.79 -6.42 3.10
C GLY A 11 -14.91 -7.95 3.13
N ARG A 12 -16.00 -8.53 2.63
CA ARG A 12 -16.18 -9.99 2.50
C ARG A 12 -15.56 -10.57 1.23
N ARG A 13 -15.04 -9.74 0.32
CA ARG A 13 -14.35 -10.21 -0.89
C ARG A 13 -12.93 -10.65 -0.58
N HIS A 14 -12.46 -11.64 -1.33
CA HIS A 14 -11.09 -12.12 -1.24
C HIS A 14 -10.12 -11.07 -1.81
N ASP A 15 -8.96 -10.89 -1.18
CA ASP A 15 -7.97 -9.87 -1.59
C ASP A 15 -7.48 -10.05 -3.03
N ALA A 16 -7.34 -11.30 -3.50
CA ALA A 16 -7.06 -11.59 -4.91
C ALA A 16 -8.13 -11.04 -5.88
N GLY A 17 -9.40 -11.05 -5.47
CA GLY A 17 -10.48 -10.45 -6.25
C GLY A 17 -10.36 -8.93 -6.29
N MET A 18 -10.08 -8.31 -5.14
CA MET A 18 -9.84 -6.87 -5.05
C MET A 18 -8.62 -6.42 -5.87
N LEU A 19 -7.53 -7.21 -5.87
CA LEU A 19 -6.36 -6.96 -6.69
C LEU A 19 -6.73 -6.90 -8.17
N ARG A 20 -7.43 -7.92 -8.66
CA ARG A 20 -7.87 -7.98 -10.06
C ARG A 20 -8.79 -6.83 -10.42
N GLU A 21 -9.78 -6.54 -9.58
CA GLU A 21 -10.75 -5.45 -9.80
C GLU A 21 -10.09 -4.07 -9.78
N SER A 22 -8.98 -3.91 -9.04
CA SER A 22 -8.26 -2.65 -8.95
C SER A 22 -7.54 -2.26 -10.25
N GLY A 23 -7.25 -3.23 -11.13
CA GLY A 23 -6.47 -3.01 -12.35
C GLY A 23 -5.02 -2.57 -12.11
N ILE A 24 -4.52 -2.64 -10.87
CA ILE A 24 -3.17 -2.15 -10.53
C ILE A 24 -2.08 -2.96 -11.23
N GLU A 25 -2.28 -4.26 -11.46
CA GLU A 25 -1.29 -5.09 -12.16
C GLU A 25 -1.07 -4.64 -13.62
N THR A 26 -2.11 -4.12 -14.28
CA THR A 26 -1.97 -3.51 -15.62
C THR A 26 -1.12 -2.23 -15.57
N GLN A 27 -1.26 -1.43 -14.51
CA GLN A 27 -0.41 -0.25 -14.31
C GLN A 27 1.04 -0.67 -13.99
N MET A 28 1.23 -1.71 -13.16
CA MET A 28 2.55 -2.25 -12.87
C MET A 28 3.23 -2.76 -14.15
N GLN A 29 2.52 -3.49 -15.00
CA GLN A 29 3.07 -3.93 -16.29
C GLN A 29 3.59 -2.78 -17.14
N ARG A 30 2.86 -1.65 -17.17
CA ARG A 30 3.22 -0.47 -17.95
C ARG A 30 4.44 0.27 -17.40
N TYR A 31 4.58 0.37 -16.08
CA TYR A 31 5.57 1.25 -15.43
C TYR A 31 6.72 0.51 -14.75
N MET A 32 6.59 -0.77 -14.46
CA MET A 32 7.58 -1.59 -13.75
C MET A 32 8.35 -2.54 -14.67
N THR A 33 8.10 -2.49 -15.98
CA THR A 33 8.89 -3.20 -16.99
C THR A 33 9.85 -2.21 -17.65
N THR A 34 11.15 -2.47 -17.56
CA THR A 34 12.18 -1.63 -18.21
C THR A 34 12.24 -1.86 -19.71
N GLN A 35 12.94 -0.97 -20.42
CA GLN A 35 13.23 -1.15 -21.86
C GLN A 35 14.03 -2.43 -22.16
N ASN A 36 14.76 -2.96 -21.18
CA ASN A 36 15.55 -4.18 -21.29
C ASN A 36 14.77 -5.44 -20.89
N ASN A 37 13.44 -5.36 -20.74
CA ASN A 37 12.57 -6.43 -20.22
C ASN A 37 12.88 -6.90 -18.79
N GLU A 38 13.60 -6.11 -18.00
CA GLU A 38 13.71 -6.34 -16.57
C GLU A 38 12.44 -5.89 -15.86
N VAL A 39 11.90 -6.74 -14.99
CA VAL A 39 10.67 -6.48 -14.24
C VAL A 39 10.99 -6.16 -12.80
N TYR A 40 10.53 -5.00 -12.34
CA TYR A 40 10.49 -4.68 -10.92
C TYR A 40 9.23 -5.28 -10.29
N SER A 41 9.38 -5.87 -9.11
CA SER A 41 8.27 -6.44 -8.35
C SER A 41 8.12 -5.77 -6.99
N VAL A 42 6.88 -5.64 -6.52
CA VAL A 42 6.56 -5.23 -5.16
C VAL A 42 6.38 -6.44 -4.26
N TYR A 43 6.71 -6.27 -2.97
CA TYR A 43 6.41 -7.29 -1.98
C TYR A 43 4.95 -7.17 -1.52
N GLY A 44 4.18 -8.22 -1.73
CA GLY A 44 2.73 -8.24 -1.47
C GLY A 44 2.35 -8.85 -0.13
N ASP A 45 1.12 -8.57 0.28
CA ASP A 45 0.45 -9.31 1.35
C ASP A 45 0.34 -10.81 1.01
N PRO A 46 0.39 -11.71 2.01
CA PRO A 46 0.05 -13.11 1.82
C PRO A 46 -1.24 -13.34 0.99
N ALA A 47 -2.30 -12.58 1.17
CA ALA A 47 -3.54 -12.90 0.47
C ALA A 47 -3.49 -12.66 -1.05
N TYR A 48 -2.45 -12.00 -1.57
CA TYR A 48 -2.25 -11.82 -3.00
C TYR A 48 -1.62 -13.05 -3.69
N PRO A 49 -2.08 -13.37 -4.91
CA PRO A 49 -1.43 -14.36 -5.75
C PRO A 49 -0.03 -13.89 -6.17
N ILE A 50 0.84 -14.84 -6.46
CA ILE A 50 2.14 -14.55 -7.05
C ILE A 50 1.97 -14.12 -8.52
N SER A 51 2.65 -13.05 -8.91
CA SER A 51 2.74 -12.58 -10.30
C SER A 51 4.13 -11.99 -10.56
N PRO A 52 4.50 -11.69 -11.83
CA PRO A 52 5.77 -11.02 -12.13
C PRO A 52 5.96 -9.70 -11.39
N TYR A 53 4.87 -9.02 -11.03
CA TYR A 53 4.91 -7.71 -10.37
C TYR A 53 4.66 -7.79 -8.86
N ILE A 54 4.11 -8.89 -8.35
CA ILE A 54 3.78 -9.05 -6.93
C ILE A 54 4.36 -10.35 -6.40
N ILE A 55 5.29 -10.22 -5.45
CA ILE A 55 5.93 -11.34 -4.78
C ILE A 55 5.42 -11.41 -3.34
N PRO A 56 4.57 -12.38 -2.99
CA PRO A 56 4.16 -12.60 -1.61
C PRO A 56 5.26 -13.35 -0.82
N PRO A 57 5.16 -13.43 0.53
CA PRO A 57 6.03 -14.29 1.32
C PRO A 57 5.99 -15.76 0.85
N PHE A 58 7.11 -16.47 1.01
CA PHE A 58 7.17 -17.91 0.79
C PHE A 58 6.25 -18.64 1.78
N ARG A 59 5.52 -19.66 1.29
CA ARG A 59 4.57 -20.45 2.10
C ARG A 59 4.66 -21.94 1.75
N GLY A 60 4.23 -22.77 2.69
CA GLY A 60 4.20 -24.23 2.56
C GLY A 60 4.56 -24.90 3.87
N CYS A 61 4.30 -26.20 3.97
CA CYS A 61 4.64 -26.99 5.16
C CYS A 61 6.16 -27.08 5.40
N VAL A 62 6.96 -26.98 4.33
CA VAL A 62 8.42 -27.01 4.39
C VAL A 62 8.95 -25.80 3.62
N ILE A 63 9.50 -24.83 4.35
CA ILE A 63 10.22 -23.69 3.78
C ILE A 63 11.70 -23.79 4.17
N THR A 64 12.59 -23.41 3.25
CA THR A 64 14.04 -23.50 3.50
C THR A 64 14.48 -22.45 4.53
N ALA A 65 15.64 -22.66 5.15
CA ALA A 65 16.22 -21.67 6.07
C ALA A 65 16.42 -20.29 5.41
N GLN A 66 16.76 -20.28 4.11
CA GLN A 66 16.89 -19.06 3.33
C GLN A 66 15.55 -18.34 3.13
N GLN A 67 14.49 -19.08 2.81
CA GLN A 67 13.13 -18.54 2.67
C GLN A 67 12.60 -18.00 4.00
N MET A 68 12.84 -18.69 5.12
CA MET A 68 12.51 -18.19 6.46
C MET A 68 13.23 -16.87 6.76
N ARG A 69 14.53 -16.81 6.48
CA ARG A 69 15.31 -15.57 6.68
C ARG A 69 14.80 -14.44 5.81
N PHE A 70 14.42 -14.72 4.56
CA PHE A 70 13.81 -13.75 3.66
C PHE A 70 12.47 -13.23 4.23
N ASN A 71 11.53 -14.13 4.56
CA ASN A 71 10.24 -13.76 5.13
C ASN A 71 10.39 -12.93 6.41
N LYS A 72 11.34 -13.27 7.29
CA LYS A 72 11.64 -12.51 8.52
C LYS A 72 12.14 -11.09 8.24
N LYS A 73 12.98 -10.90 7.22
CA LYS A 73 13.41 -9.56 6.81
C LYS A 73 12.25 -8.76 6.24
N MET A 74 11.43 -9.39 5.39
CA MET A 74 10.32 -8.73 4.74
C MET A 74 9.14 -8.45 5.67
N SER A 75 8.96 -9.21 6.75
CA SER A 75 7.95 -8.88 7.76
C SER A 75 8.25 -7.54 8.44
N ALA A 76 9.51 -7.22 8.71
CA ALA A 76 9.90 -5.91 9.25
C ALA A 76 9.59 -4.78 8.25
N VAL A 77 9.83 -5.01 6.96
CA VAL A 77 9.48 -4.07 5.90
C VAL A 77 7.97 -3.86 5.81
N ARG A 78 7.15 -4.91 5.98
CA ARG A 78 5.67 -4.81 5.98
C ARG A 78 5.14 -3.92 7.10
N VAL A 79 5.76 -3.90 8.27
CA VAL A 79 5.38 -3.00 9.38
C VAL A 79 5.42 -1.53 8.95
N SER A 80 6.33 -1.16 8.04
CA SER A 80 6.41 0.23 7.55
C SER A 80 5.18 0.71 6.79
N VAL A 81 4.38 -0.22 6.26
CA VAL A 81 3.10 0.06 5.60
C VAL A 81 2.05 0.43 6.65
N GLU A 82 2.05 -0.26 7.80
CA GLU A 82 1.14 0.01 8.91
C GLU A 82 1.33 1.41 9.50
N TRP A 83 2.57 1.92 9.55
CA TRP A 83 2.84 3.30 9.96
C TRP A 83 2.15 4.33 9.06
N THR A 84 2.06 4.07 7.76
CA THR A 84 1.36 4.96 6.83
C THR A 84 -0.15 4.96 7.11
N PHE A 85 -0.75 3.81 7.35
CA PHE A 85 -2.16 3.71 7.75
C PHE A 85 -2.42 4.40 9.10
N GLY A 86 -1.55 4.17 10.09
CA GLY A 86 -1.62 4.82 11.39
C GLY A 86 -1.54 6.35 11.27
N LYS A 87 -0.68 6.86 10.40
CA LYS A 87 -0.58 8.30 10.14
C LYS A 87 -1.86 8.90 9.55
N VAL A 88 -2.50 8.22 8.59
CA VAL A 88 -3.79 8.68 8.02
C VAL A 88 -4.83 8.80 9.13
N LEU A 89 -4.98 7.77 9.98
CA LEU A 89 -5.97 7.77 11.06
C LEU A 89 -5.63 8.76 12.17
N SER A 90 -4.34 8.99 12.45
CA SER A 90 -3.90 9.99 13.42
C SER A 90 -4.22 11.42 12.97
N LEU A 91 -4.01 11.74 11.69
CA LEU A 91 -4.32 13.06 11.14
C LEU A 91 -5.83 13.28 10.95
N PHE A 92 -6.57 12.21 10.62
CA PHE A 92 -7.98 12.26 10.28
C PHE A 92 -8.79 11.29 11.14
N ALA A 93 -8.79 11.50 12.45
CA ALA A 93 -9.41 10.60 13.45
C ALA A 93 -10.89 10.29 13.18
N PHE A 94 -11.62 11.18 12.51
CA PHE A 94 -13.01 10.94 12.13
C PHE A 94 -13.19 9.75 11.16
N LEU A 95 -12.14 9.34 10.44
CA LEU A 95 -12.15 8.16 9.58
C LEU A 95 -12.24 6.85 10.38
N ASP A 96 -11.73 6.83 11.62
CA ASP A 96 -11.81 5.66 12.50
C ASP A 96 -13.12 5.63 13.31
N TYR A 97 -13.95 6.68 13.21
CA TYR A 97 -15.19 6.76 13.97
C TYR A 97 -16.31 5.92 13.36
N LYS A 98 -16.27 4.61 13.62
CA LYS A 98 -17.18 3.58 13.07
C LYS A 98 -18.67 3.91 13.21
N LYS A 99 -19.10 4.57 14.30
CA LYS A 99 -20.51 4.94 14.50
C LYS A 99 -21.03 5.94 13.46
N ASN A 100 -20.14 6.74 12.86
CA ASN A 100 -20.45 7.74 11.84
C ASN A 100 -19.95 7.38 10.44
N GLN A 101 -19.21 6.28 10.28
CA GLN A 101 -18.78 5.80 8.96
C GLN A 101 -19.68 4.65 8.53
N LYS A 102 -20.85 4.97 7.97
CA LYS A 102 -21.78 3.97 7.44
C LYS A 102 -21.72 3.99 5.92
N LEU A 103 -21.48 2.81 5.34
CA LEU A 103 -21.54 2.62 3.90
C LEU A 103 -22.93 3.07 3.39
N TYR A 104 -22.94 3.75 2.25
CA TYR A 104 -24.14 4.34 1.60
C TYR A 104 -24.81 5.53 2.31
N LEU A 105 -24.42 5.88 3.54
CA LEU A 105 -24.95 7.07 4.24
C LEU A 105 -23.94 8.21 4.30
N GLN A 106 -22.66 7.89 4.33
CA GLN A 106 -21.57 8.86 4.25
C GLN A 106 -20.69 8.54 3.04
N PRO A 107 -20.05 9.54 2.42
CA PRO A 107 -19.10 9.33 1.33
C PRO A 107 -17.74 8.86 1.87
N VAL A 108 -17.73 7.75 2.63
CA VAL A 108 -16.56 7.17 3.32
C VAL A 108 -15.36 7.01 2.37
N GLY A 109 -15.60 6.51 1.16
CA GLY A 109 -14.57 6.33 0.14
C GLY A 109 -13.93 7.65 -0.31
N LYS A 110 -14.71 8.73 -0.44
CA LYS A 110 -14.18 10.05 -0.79
C LYS A 110 -13.35 10.63 0.36
N TYR A 111 -13.83 10.50 1.59
CA TYR A 111 -13.10 10.97 2.77
C TYR A 111 -11.72 10.33 2.88
N TYR A 112 -11.64 9.01 2.70
CA TYR A 112 -10.37 8.30 2.79
C TYR A 112 -9.39 8.69 1.67
N ARG A 113 -9.87 8.83 0.43
CA ARG A 113 -9.02 9.27 -0.70
C ARG A 113 -8.44 10.67 -0.47
N VAL A 114 -9.27 11.62 -0.03
CA VAL A 114 -8.80 12.98 0.29
C VAL A 114 -7.80 12.95 1.43
N ALA A 115 -8.09 12.21 2.49
CA ALA A 115 -7.18 12.05 3.62
C ALA A 115 -5.83 11.44 3.22
N ALA A 116 -5.81 10.49 2.28
CA ALA A 116 -4.57 9.92 1.77
C ALA A 116 -3.71 10.94 1.00
N ILE A 117 -4.33 11.75 0.12
CA ILE A 117 -3.63 12.84 -0.59
C ILE A 117 -3.06 13.84 0.41
N LEU A 118 -3.87 14.30 1.36
CA LEU A 118 -3.41 15.25 2.38
C LEU A 118 -2.34 14.64 3.30
N THR A 119 -2.41 13.35 3.60
CA THR A 119 -1.38 12.64 4.37
C THR A 119 -0.06 12.55 3.59
N ASN A 120 -0.11 12.39 2.27
CA ASN A 120 1.06 12.46 1.41
C ASN A 120 1.68 13.87 1.44
N CYS A 121 0.88 14.93 1.30
CA CYS A 121 1.35 16.32 1.44
C CYS A 121 1.99 16.57 2.82
N HIS A 122 1.34 16.11 3.89
CA HIS A 122 1.90 16.18 5.23
C HIS A 122 3.20 15.38 5.35
N THR A 123 3.30 14.23 4.69
CA THR A 123 4.52 13.41 4.68
C THR A 123 5.66 14.10 3.94
N ILE A 124 5.37 14.83 2.87
CA ILE A 124 6.34 15.65 2.15
C ILE A 124 6.88 16.77 3.05
N LEU A 125 5.98 17.52 3.68
CA LEU A 125 6.34 18.70 4.49
C LEU A 125 7.03 18.36 5.81
N TYR A 126 6.62 17.29 6.47
CA TYR A 126 7.02 16.98 7.85
C TYR A 126 7.71 15.62 8.00
N GLY A 127 7.92 14.90 6.89
CA GLY A 127 8.50 13.56 6.89
C GLY A 127 7.54 12.45 7.38
N SER A 128 8.06 11.24 7.49
CA SER A 128 7.35 10.07 8.04
C SER A 128 8.33 9.08 8.66
N GLU A 129 7.85 8.20 9.54
CA GLU A 129 8.65 7.07 10.06
C GLU A 129 9.11 6.16 8.93
N THR A 130 8.25 5.89 7.95
CA THR A 130 8.58 5.15 6.74
C THR A 130 9.74 5.80 5.99
N GLY A 131 9.71 7.12 5.77
CA GLY A 131 10.81 7.84 5.09
C GLY A 131 12.14 7.76 5.86
N LYS A 132 12.09 7.91 7.19
CA LYS A 132 13.26 7.74 8.07
C LYS A 132 13.83 6.32 8.02
N PHE A 133 12.96 5.31 8.05
CA PHE A 133 13.36 3.90 8.02
C PHE A 133 14.08 3.51 6.74
N PHE A 134 13.64 4.00 5.58
CA PHE A 134 14.28 3.72 4.30
C PHE A 134 15.36 4.73 3.91
N GLY A 135 15.57 5.80 4.69
CA GLY A 135 16.51 6.86 4.35
C GLY A 135 16.15 7.60 3.06
N LEU A 136 14.86 7.75 2.76
CA LEU A 136 14.36 8.35 1.54
C LEU A 136 13.85 9.78 1.77
N CYS A 137 14.28 10.71 0.91
CA CYS A 137 13.70 12.04 0.83
C CYS A 137 12.38 11.99 0.04
N PRO A 138 11.29 12.62 0.54
CA PRO A 138 10.08 12.76 -0.24
C PRO A 138 10.30 13.71 -1.43
N PRO A 139 9.46 13.65 -2.48
CA PRO A 139 9.44 14.67 -3.52
C PRO A 139 8.97 16.02 -2.94
N THR A 140 9.11 17.08 -3.71
CA THR A 140 8.49 18.37 -3.40
C THR A 140 6.96 18.30 -3.54
N LEU A 141 6.24 19.28 -2.96
CA LEU A 141 4.78 19.35 -3.12
C LEU A 141 4.38 19.58 -4.58
N ASP A 142 5.13 20.41 -5.30
CA ASP A 142 4.85 20.71 -6.70
C ASP A 142 5.01 19.46 -7.57
N GLU A 143 6.08 18.68 -7.37
CA GLU A 143 6.26 17.39 -8.06
C GLU A 143 5.16 16.38 -7.75
N TYR A 144 4.61 16.39 -6.54
CA TYR A 144 3.57 15.43 -6.14
C TYR A 144 2.17 15.81 -6.66
N LEU A 145 1.88 17.11 -6.79
CA LEU A 145 0.56 17.62 -7.16
C LEU A 145 0.40 17.96 -8.66
N SER A 146 1.49 17.88 -9.43
CA SER A 146 1.51 18.05 -10.89
C SER A 146 0.91 16.83 -11.61
#